data_AF-A0A956H8T2-F1
#
_entry.id   AF-A0A956H8T2-F1
#
_cell.length_a   1.000
_cell.length_b   1.000
_cell.length_c   1.000
_cell.angle_alpha   90.00
_cell.angle_beta   90.00
_cell.angle_gamma   90.00
#
_symmetry.space_group_name_H-M   'P 1'
#
loop_
_entity.id
_entity.type
_entity.pdbx_description
1 polymer ?
#
loop_
_entity_poly.entity_id
_entity_poly.type
_entity_poly.pdbx_seq_one_letter_code
_entity_poly.pdbx_strand_id
1 'polypeptide(L)'
;APLRAASQSKPRGKSPIRRLLALADLDRRELGAVAVYALAMGAMTLAVPVAVQALVNTVAFGTVLQPLVVLSLMLAMGLAFTATLRVLQTVVVERLQRRLFVRVATDFVRRLSRLSPAVRERYHGPELANRFFEVLTLQKAGAALLTDGLALALQLLVGTLLLAFYHPVLLAFDLALMLAVVGVIVLAGRGAVDSSLAESTRKYAVAAWLEEVAGVQRFGDAAGRRVADERGELLIREWLQARSEHFRRLLRQHLGGVSLQVIASTALLGIGGWLVIRRQLTLGQLVAAELVVTAIGAGLGKLGKQLESFYDATTAAEKLGKVVDLELVDDGGKDGDAEMAARARMGVEAPTALRPSMIESRTPRAAVLLARMLMAGMVVVALTLAFAPWQQSVAGTGRVIAYAPLERQQLLEAPIEGRIVRWHVQEGSRVSAGEPIAELSDNDPEILARLERERQAAELGKNAAAGAVEVAKTRIEALEIAGDAKRSSAGLRVDMARARLDGAERAVDAAEAADRTAALNLER
;
A
#
# COMPACT_ATOMS: atom_id res chain seq x y z
N ALA A 1 14.31 14.35 33.43
CA ALA A 1 14.31 14.29 31.94
C ALA A 1 13.37 13.19 31.48
N PRO A 2 12.45 13.41 30.53
CA PRO A 2 11.45 12.41 30.12
C PRO A 2 12.09 11.12 29.55
N LEU A 3 13.30 11.20 28.98
CA LEU A 3 14.09 10.04 28.55
C LEU A 3 14.77 9.28 29.72
N ARG A 4 14.91 9.89 30.91
CA ARG A 4 15.34 9.17 32.14
C ARG A 4 14.27 8.19 32.63
N ALA A 5 12.99 8.46 32.41
CA ALA A 5 11.92 7.51 32.75
C ALA A 5 11.99 6.24 31.88
N ALA A 6 12.50 6.34 30.64
CA ALA A 6 12.81 5.19 29.80
C ALA A 6 14.13 4.48 30.21
N SER A 7 15.02 5.17 30.94
CA SER A 7 16.37 4.71 31.32
C SER A 7 16.50 4.18 32.76
N GLN A 8 15.51 4.35 33.65
CA GLN A 8 15.60 3.99 35.08
C GLN A 8 15.48 2.48 35.39
N SER A 9 15.91 1.61 34.49
CA SER A 9 16.09 0.18 34.78
C SER A 9 17.44 -0.29 34.21
N LYS A 10 18.38 -0.65 35.08
CA LYS A 10 19.76 -1.15 34.82
C LYS A 10 19.87 -2.23 33.71
N PRO A 11 21.09 -2.54 33.21
CA PRO A 11 21.38 -2.78 31.80
C PRO A 11 21.32 -4.27 31.45
N ARG A 12 20.19 -4.73 30.92
CA ARG A 12 20.12 -5.91 30.06
C ARG A 12 19.12 -5.62 28.95
N GLY A 13 19.56 -5.83 27.71
CA GLY A 13 18.93 -5.41 26.45
C GLY A 13 17.42 -5.24 26.47
N LYS A 14 16.95 -3.99 26.33
CA LYS A 14 15.58 -3.78 25.84
C LYS A 14 15.63 -4.05 24.33
N SER A 15 14.77 -4.94 23.86
CA SER A 15 14.49 -5.10 22.43
C SER A 15 14.26 -3.72 21.80
N PRO A 16 14.86 -3.40 20.63
CA PRO A 16 14.68 -2.12 19.92
C PRO A 16 13.23 -1.66 19.85
N ILE A 17 12.30 -2.61 19.75
CA ILE A 17 10.85 -2.41 19.74
C ILE A 17 10.36 -1.79 21.06
N ARG A 18 10.83 -2.27 22.21
CA ARG A 18 10.42 -1.76 23.53
C ARG A 18 10.87 -0.31 23.75
N ARG A 19 12.02 0.07 23.18
CA ARG A 19 12.51 1.45 23.19
C ARG A 19 11.66 2.36 22.32
N LEU A 20 11.28 1.91 21.12
CA LEU A 20 10.32 2.62 20.27
C LEU A 20 8.97 2.83 20.98
N LEU A 21 8.44 1.78 21.64
CA LEU A 21 7.19 1.88 22.41
C LEU A 21 7.30 2.87 23.58
N ALA A 22 8.43 2.90 24.28
CA ALA A 22 8.65 3.88 25.36
C ALA A 22 8.72 5.33 24.84
N LEU A 23 9.25 5.55 23.64
CA LEU A 23 9.23 6.87 22.99
C LEU A 23 7.81 7.28 22.59
N ALA A 24 7.04 6.34 22.05
CA ALA A 24 5.64 6.56 21.71
C ALA A 24 4.79 6.92 22.94
N ASP A 25 5.10 6.31 24.09
CA ASP A 25 4.40 6.53 25.36
C ASP A 25 4.35 8.00 25.81
N LEU A 26 5.39 8.76 25.47
CA LEU A 26 5.54 10.15 25.86
C LEU A 26 4.58 11.11 25.13
N ASP A 27 3.94 10.66 24.05
CA ASP A 27 2.98 11.43 23.24
C ASP A 27 1.66 10.66 23.05
N ARG A 28 1.25 9.88 24.06
CA ARG A 28 0.02 9.06 24.07
C ARG A 28 -1.25 9.82 23.65
N ARG A 29 -1.38 11.10 24.01
CA ARG A 29 -2.58 11.90 23.70
C ARG A 29 -2.69 12.18 22.20
N GLU A 30 -1.59 12.58 21.59
CA GLU A 30 -1.47 12.86 20.17
C GLU A 30 -1.58 11.58 19.34
N LEU A 31 -0.93 10.49 19.79
CA LEU A 31 -1.09 9.16 19.18
C LEU A 31 -2.52 8.65 19.27
N GLY A 32 -3.20 8.87 20.41
CA GLY A 32 -4.62 8.55 20.57
C GLY A 32 -5.50 9.32 19.57
N ALA A 33 -5.23 10.61 19.36
CA ALA A 33 -5.96 11.40 18.36
C ALA A 33 -5.73 10.88 16.93
N VAL A 34 -4.49 10.54 16.57
CA VAL A 34 -4.18 9.91 15.28
C VAL A 34 -4.93 8.57 15.11
N ALA A 35 -4.98 7.76 16.16
CA ALA A 35 -5.68 6.49 16.14
C ALA A 35 -7.19 6.65 15.95
N VAL A 36 -7.81 7.63 16.61
CA VAL A 36 -9.24 7.95 16.42
C VAL A 36 -9.53 8.39 14.98
N TYR A 37 -8.70 9.28 14.41
CA TYR A 37 -8.88 9.69 13.02
C TYR A 37 -8.68 8.53 12.05
N ALA A 38 -7.67 7.70 12.28
CA ALA A 38 -7.44 6.53 11.45
C ALA A 38 -8.61 5.55 11.53
N LEU A 39 -9.13 5.27 12.73
CA LEU A 39 -10.30 4.40 12.93
C LEU A 39 -11.53 4.92 12.17
N ALA A 40 -11.80 6.23 12.27
CA ALA A 40 -12.90 6.85 11.54
C ALA A 40 -12.70 6.76 10.02
N MET A 41 -11.48 7.02 9.51
CA MET A 41 -11.17 6.84 8.09
C MET A 41 -11.26 5.37 7.65
N GLY A 42 -10.83 4.44 8.49
CA GLY A 42 -10.92 3.00 8.28
C GLY A 42 -12.37 2.53 8.17
N ALA A 43 -13.27 3.03 9.00
CA ALA A 43 -14.70 2.77 8.83
C ALA A 43 -15.23 3.35 7.51
N MET A 44 -14.78 4.55 7.13
CA MET A 44 -15.18 5.21 5.89
C MET A 44 -14.60 4.54 4.63
N THR A 45 -13.64 3.61 4.72
CA THR A 45 -13.20 2.85 3.52
C THR A 45 -14.31 1.99 2.95
N LEU A 46 -15.34 1.64 3.75
CA LEU A 46 -16.54 0.94 3.28
C LEU A 46 -17.48 1.82 2.46
N ALA A 47 -17.35 3.16 2.53
CA ALA A 47 -18.27 4.06 1.85
C ALA A 47 -18.29 3.82 0.34
N VAL A 48 -17.12 3.66 -0.29
CA VAL A 48 -17.02 3.42 -1.74
C VAL A 48 -17.60 2.06 -2.13
N PRO A 49 -17.16 0.91 -1.56
CA PRO A 49 -17.75 -0.39 -1.89
C PRO A 49 -19.26 -0.45 -1.67
N VAL A 50 -19.76 0.06 -0.54
CA VAL A 50 -21.19 0.01 -0.21
C VAL A 50 -22.00 0.90 -1.14
N ALA A 51 -21.53 2.12 -1.43
CA ALA A 51 -22.22 3.00 -2.37
C ALA A 51 -22.24 2.43 -3.79
N VAL A 52 -21.12 1.86 -4.27
CA VAL A 52 -21.06 1.22 -5.58
C VAL A 52 -21.98 0.00 -5.64
N GLN A 53 -22.01 -0.84 -4.60
CA GLN A 53 -22.96 -1.95 -4.52
C GLN A 53 -24.41 -1.48 -4.61
N ALA A 54 -24.77 -0.47 -3.80
CA ALA A 54 -26.13 0.08 -3.81
C ALA A 54 -26.48 0.64 -5.18
N LEU A 55 -25.52 1.29 -5.83
CA LEU A 55 -25.68 1.84 -7.16
C LEU A 55 -25.88 0.76 -8.22
N VAL A 56 -25.02 -0.24 -8.24
CA VAL A 56 -25.10 -1.37 -9.18
C VAL A 56 -26.45 -2.08 -9.03
N ASN A 57 -26.89 -2.32 -7.80
CA ASN A 57 -28.20 -2.92 -7.56
C ASN A 57 -29.33 -1.99 -8.04
N THR A 58 -29.29 -0.69 -7.75
CA THR A 58 -30.33 0.25 -8.17
C THR A 58 -30.42 0.36 -9.69
N VAL A 59 -29.28 0.51 -10.38
CA VAL A 59 -29.21 0.68 -11.84
C VAL A 59 -29.56 -0.61 -12.56
N ALA A 60 -29.16 -1.77 -12.02
CA ALA A 60 -29.52 -3.06 -12.61
C ALA A 60 -31.02 -3.38 -12.53
N PHE A 61 -31.74 -2.82 -11.55
CA PHE A 61 -33.15 -3.13 -11.29
C PHE A 61 -34.14 -1.98 -11.59
N GLY A 62 -33.70 -0.77 -11.95
CA GLY A 62 -34.62 0.35 -12.16
C GLY A 62 -34.11 1.49 -13.05
N THR A 63 -35.04 2.18 -13.72
CA THR A 63 -34.79 3.33 -14.62
C THR A 63 -34.81 4.69 -13.90
N VAL A 64 -34.90 4.71 -12.58
CA VAL A 64 -35.19 5.95 -11.84
C VAL A 64 -33.90 6.67 -11.41
N LEU A 65 -33.77 7.93 -11.84
CA LEU A 65 -32.58 8.76 -11.60
C LEU A 65 -32.41 9.20 -10.13
N GLN A 66 -33.49 9.27 -9.35
CA GLN A 66 -33.45 9.88 -8.02
C GLN A 66 -32.53 9.14 -7.02
N PRO A 67 -32.58 7.80 -6.86
CA PRO A 67 -31.69 7.10 -5.92
C PRO A 67 -30.22 7.16 -6.34
N LEU A 68 -29.93 7.20 -7.65
CA LEU A 68 -28.57 7.41 -8.19
C LEU A 68 -27.99 8.75 -7.72
N VAL A 69 -28.75 9.85 -7.84
CA VAL A 69 -28.30 11.18 -7.40
C VAL A 69 -28.08 11.22 -5.89
N VAL A 70 -29.01 10.67 -5.10
CA VAL A 70 -28.91 10.64 -3.64
C VAL A 70 -27.70 9.83 -3.17
N LEU A 71 -27.51 8.62 -3.70
CA LEU A 71 -26.36 7.76 -3.36
C LEU A 71 -25.03 8.42 -3.75
N SER A 72 -24.99 9.11 -4.90
CA SER A 72 -23.80 9.84 -5.35
C SER A 72 -23.46 11.02 -4.43
N LEU A 73 -24.46 11.78 -3.98
CA LEU A 73 -24.27 12.87 -3.03
C LEU A 73 -23.83 12.34 -1.65
N MET A 74 -24.42 11.25 -1.17
CA MET A 74 -24.00 10.59 0.07
C MET A 74 -22.55 10.11 0.00
N LEU A 75 -22.16 9.49 -1.12
CA LEU A 75 -20.78 9.07 -1.34
C LEU A 75 -19.83 10.28 -1.36
N ALA A 76 -20.19 11.36 -2.07
CA ALA A 76 -19.40 12.57 -2.14
C ALA A 76 -19.16 13.18 -0.75
N MET A 77 -20.18 13.21 0.12
CA MET A 77 -20.02 13.64 1.51
C MET A 77 -19.10 12.73 2.31
N GLY A 78 -19.26 11.41 2.22
CA GLY A 78 -18.40 10.47 2.94
C GLY A 78 -16.93 10.59 2.53
N LEU A 79 -16.68 10.83 1.23
CA LEU A 79 -15.35 11.12 0.72
C LEU A 79 -14.80 12.46 1.21
N ALA A 80 -15.61 13.53 1.21
CA ALA A 80 -15.23 14.84 1.74
C ALA A 80 -14.89 14.78 3.25
N PHE A 81 -15.63 13.99 4.01
CA PHE A 81 -15.34 13.75 5.43
C PHE A 81 -14.02 13.03 5.63
N THR A 82 -13.80 11.94 4.87
CA THR A 82 -12.55 11.18 4.91
C THR A 82 -11.36 12.06 4.55
N ALA A 83 -11.49 12.92 3.53
CA ALA A 83 -10.47 13.89 3.16
C ALA A 83 -10.19 14.89 4.29
N THR A 84 -11.23 15.38 4.97
CA THR A 84 -11.10 16.29 6.12
C THR A 84 -10.35 15.63 7.28
N LEU A 85 -10.75 14.40 7.64
CA LEU A 85 -10.08 13.61 8.68
C LEU A 85 -8.60 13.37 8.33
N ARG A 86 -8.29 13.10 7.06
CA ARG A 86 -6.92 12.93 6.58
C ARG A 86 -6.09 14.20 6.76
N VAL A 87 -6.63 15.36 6.40
CA VAL A 87 -5.94 16.65 6.63
C VAL A 87 -5.70 16.91 8.11
N LEU A 88 -6.70 16.65 8.96
CA LEU A 88 -6.55 16.77 10.42
C LEU A 88 -5.49 15.83 10.98
N GLN A 89 -5.46 14.58 10.50
CA GLN A 89 -4.44 13.60 10.89
C GLN A 89 -3.05 14.10 10.52
N THR A 90 -2.84 14.58 9.29
CA THR A 90 -1.55 15.13 8.84
C THR A 90 -1.09 16.27 9.74
N VAL A 91 -2.00 17.18 10.12
CA VAL A 91 -1.67 18.29 11.02
C VAL A 91 -1.27 17.80 12.42
N VAL A 92 -1.89 16.74 12.95
CA VAL A 92 -1.50 16.16 14.24
C VAL A 92 -0.13 15.48 14.15
N VAL A 93 0.12 14.72 13.07
CA VAL A 93 1.41 14.06 12.84
C VAL A 93 2.55 15.07 12.70
N GLU A 94 2.33 16.18 11.99
CA GLU A 94 3.29 17.28 11.87
C GLU A 94 3.64 17.92 13.23
N ARG A 95 2.67 18.02 14.15
CA ARG A 95 2.94 18.50 15.51
C ARG A 95 3.72 17.48 16.33
N LEU A 96 3.40 16.20 16.19
CA LEU A 96 4.12 15.11 16.84
C LEU A 96 5.60 15.13 16.42
N GLN A 97 5.87 15.28 15.12
CA GLN A 97 7.22 15.38 14.58
C GLN A 97 7.98 16.59 15.14
N ARG A 98 7.38 17.80 15.13
CA ARG A 98 8.01 19.00 15.71
C ARG A 98 8.33 18.83 17.19
N ARG A 99 7.41 18.26 17.97
CA ARG A 99 7.63 18.01 19.41
C ARG A 99 8.73 16.99 19.64
N LEU A 100 8.77 15.91 18.85
CA LEU A 100 9.83 14.89 18.93
C LEU A 100 11.20 15.52 18.68
N PHE A 101 11.34 16.34 17.63
CA PHE A 101 12.60 17.02 17.32
C PHE A 101 13.08 17.89 18.47
N VAL A 102 12.22 18.80 18.96
CA VAL A 102 12.57 19.71 20.06
C VAL A 102 12.97 18.91 21.30
N ARG A 103 12.23 17.85 21.63
CA ARG A 103 12.51 17.01 22.79
C ARG A 103 13.88 16.34 22.68
N VAL A 104 14.16 15.70 21.55
CA VAL A 104 15.42 14.97 21.35
C VAL A 104 16.60 15.95 21.24
N ALA A 105 16.46 17.05 20.51
CA ALA A 105 17.50 18.07 20.39
C ALA A 105 17.88 18.65 21.76
N THR A 106 16.88 19.01 22.57
CA THR A 106 17.13 19.57 23.91
C THR A 106 17.77 18.54 24.85
N ASP A 107 17.46 17.25 24.70
CA ASP A 107 18.10 16.19 25.49
C ASP A 107 19.54 15.92 25.01
N PHE A 108 19.79 15.91 23.70
CA PHE A 108 21.10 15.76 23.09
C PHE A 108 22.06 16.87 23.51
N VAL A 109 21.65 18.14 23.40
CA VAL A 109 22.47 19.29 23.81
C VAL A 109 22.88 19.17 25.28
N ARG A 110 21.92 18.87 26.16
CA ARG A 110 22.19 18.71 27.60
C ARG A 110 23.15 17.56 27.89
N ARG A 111 23.01 16.43 27.19
CA ARG A 111 23.85 15.24 27.41
C ARG A 111 25.25 15.41 26.86
N LEU A 112 25.39 15.90 25.62
CA LEU A 112 26.70 16.15 25.00
C LEU A 112 27.53 17.11 25.85
N SER A 113 26.91 18.14 26.43
CA SER A 113 27.60 19.09 27.32
C SER A 113 28.07 18.47 28.66
N ARG A 114 27.50 17.34 29.07
CA ARG A 114 27.74 16.68 30.36
C ARG A 114 28.33 15.28 30.22
N LEU A 115 28.97 14.96 29.10
CA LEU A 115 29.63 13.66 28.91
C LEU A 115 30.83 13.51 29.85
N SER A 116 30.96 12.34 30.48
CA SER A 116 32.10 12.02 31.33
C SER A 116 33.42 12.07 30.54
N PRO A 117 34.55 12.40 31.17
CA PRO A 117 35.85 12.42 30.50
C PRO A 117 36.20 11.08 29.82
N ALA A 118 35.90 9.95 30.47
CA ALA A 118 36.14 8.61 29.95
C ALA A 118 35.34 8.30 28.66
N VAL A 119 34.10 8.80 28.55
CA VAL A 119 33.29 8.63 27.34
C VAL A 119 33.78 9.55 26.21
N ARG A 120 34.28 10.74 26.56
CA ARG A 120 34.80 11.74 25.61
C ARG A 120 36.10 11.31 24.94
N GLU A 121 36.91 10.50 25.63
CA GLU A 121 38.15 9.91 25.10
C GLU A 121 37.86 8.69 24.20
N ARG A 122 36.79 7.94 24.50
CA ARG A 122 36.43 6.70 23.79
C ARG A 122 35.63 6.91 22.50
N TYR A 123 34.90 8.03 22.39
CA TYR A 123 34.03 8.32 21.26
C TYR A 123 34.33 9.70 20.66
N HIS A 124 34.39 9.78 19.33
CA HIS A 124 34.54 11.05 18.64
C HIS A 124 33.26 11.90 18.78
N GLY A 125 33.42 13.14 19.26
CA GLY A 125 32.31 14.09 19.45
C GLY A 125 31.45 14.31 18.20
N PRO A 126 32.02 14.53 17.00
CA PRO A 126 31.27 14.64 15.76
C PRO A 126 30.41 13.40 15.45
N GLU A 127 30.95 12.20 15.68
CA GLU A 127 30.20 10.94 15.47
C GLU A 127 28.95 10.86 16.38
N LEU A 128 29.09 11.28 17.65
CA LEU A 128 27.95 11.33 18.59
C LEU A 128 26.92 12.38 18.18
N ALA A 129 27.37 13.52 17.66
CA ALA A 129 26.48 14.56 17.13
C ALA A 129 25.73 14.07 15.88
N ASN A 130 26.38 13.33 14.98
CA ASN A 130 25.74 12.78 13.79
C ASN A 130 24.60 11.82 14.08
N ARG A 131 24.64 11.12 15.23
CA ARG A 131 23.51 10.27 15.66
C ARG A 131 22.23 11.06 15.90
N PHE A 132 22.31 12.37 16.10
CA PHE A 132 21.13 13.25 16.15
C PHE A 132 20.30 13.17 14.85
N PHE A 133 20.93 12.97 13.69
CA PHE A 133 20.22 12.87 12.41
C PHE A 133 19.25 11.68 12.35
N GLU A 134 19.39 10.68 13.22
CA GLU A 134 18.41 9.59 13.34
C GLU A 134 17.03 10.07 13.82
N VAL A 135 16.93 11.27 14.40
CA VAL A 135 15.63 11.94 14.62
C VAL A 135 14.85 12.09 13.32
N LEU A 136 15.52 12.46 12.23
CA LEU A 136 14.86 12.65 10.93
C LEU A 136 14.33 11.33 10.39
N THR A 137 15.11 10.25 10.53
CA THR A 137 14.68 8.89 10.20
C THR A 137 13.45 8.51 11.01
N LEU A 138 13.51 8.67 12.33
CA LEU A 138 12.41 8.33 13.24
C LEU A 138 11.15 9.16 12.96
N GLN A 139 11.29 10.45 12.63
CA GLN A 139 10.17 11.33 12.25
C GLN A 139 9.49 10.88 10.96
N LYS A 140 10.26 10.57 9.91
CA LYS A 140 9.71 10.16 8.61
C LYS A 140 9.05 8.79 8.70
N ALA A 141 9.77 7.83 9.27
CA ALA A 141 9.30 6.47 9.47
C ALA A 141 8.07 6.43 10.40
N GLY A 142 8.12 7.14 11.54
CA GLY A 142 7.01 7.24 12.47
C GLY A 142 5.76 7.88 11.85
N ALA A 143 5.92 8.95 11.06
CA ALA A 143 4.80 9.55 10.34
C ALA A 143 4.17 8.57 9.34
N ALA A 144 4.98 7.89 8.52
CA ALA A 144 4.47 6.94 7.54
C ALA A 144 3.70 5.78 8.20
N LEU A 145 4.22 5.25 9.31
CA LEU A 145 3.55 4.18 10.06
C LEU A 145 2.21 4.63 10.67
N LEU A 146 2.18 5.85 11.21
CA LEU A 146 1.00 6.42 11.87
C LEU A 146 -0.12 6.81 10.88
N THR A 147 0.25 7.23 9.67
CA THR A 147 -0.72 7.58 8.62
C THR A 147 -1.09 6.37 7.78
N ASP A 148 -0.11 5.84 7.03
CA ASP A 148 -0.35 4.81 6.03
C ASP A 148 -0.40 3.42 6.64
N GLY A 149 0.51 3.11 7.58
CA GLY A 149 0.54 1.80 8.25
C GLY A 149 -0.76 1.49 8.98
N LEU A 150 -1.26 2.45 9.78
CA LEU A 150 -2.52 2.30 10.50
C LEU A 150 -3.74 2.25 9.57
N ALA A 151 -3.75 3.06 8.50
CA ALA A 151 -4.81 3.01 7.50
C ALA A 151 -4.88 1.65 6.81
N LEU A 152 -3.74 1.07 6.43
CA LEU A 152 -3.67 -0.26 5.82
C LEU A 152 -4.14 -1.36 6.78
N ALA A 153 -3.73 -1.30 8.04
CA ALA A 153 -4.16 -2.27 9.04
C ALA A 153 -5.68 -2.22 9.26
N LEU A 154 -6.25 -1.02 9.35
CA LEU A 154 -7.69 -0.84 9.51
C LEU A 154 -8.45 -1.24 8.25
N GLN A 155 -7.94 -0.91 7.07
CA GLN A 155 -8.54 -1.30 5.79
C GLN A 155 -8.56 -2.83 5.61
N LEU A 156 -7.49 -3.53 6.01
CA LEU A 156 -7.46 -4.99 6.01
C LEU A 156 -8.49 -5.55 6.99
N LEU A 157 -8.53 -5.04 8.24
CA LEU A 157 -9.49 -5.48 9.26
C LEU A 157 -10.94 -5.28 8.81
N VAL A 158 -11.26 -4.07 8.35
CA VAL A 158 -12.61 -3.67 7.95
C VAL A 158 -13.02 -4.38 6.66
N GLY A 159 -12.10 -4.54 5.70
CA GLY A 159 -12.35 -5.26 4.46
C GLY A 159 -12.64 -6.74 4.69
N THR A 160 -11.82 -7.41 5.52
CA THR A 160 -12.06 -8.81 5.90
C THR A 160 -13.38 -8.97 6.65
N LEU A 161 -13.70 -8.04 7.55
CA LEU A 161 -14.98 -8.06 8.26
C LEU A 161 -16.17 -7.94 7.29
N LEU A 162 -16.10 -7.04 6.29
CA LEU A 162 -17.16 -6.86 5.30
C LEU A 162 -17.38 -8.12 4.47
N LEU A 163 -16.32 -8.71 3.92
CA LEU A 163 -16.41 -9.94 3.11
C LEU A 163 -16.95 -11.11 3.93
N ALA A 164 -16.59 -11.19 5.22
CA ALA A 164 -17.12 -12.19 6.13
C ALA A 164 -18.65 -12.12 6.28
N PHE A 165 -19.22 -10.90 6.27
CA PHE A 165 -20.66 -10.71 6.30
C PHE A 165 -21.35 -11.07 4.98
N TYR A 166 -20.63 -11.08 3.85
CA TYR A 166 -21.24 -11.36 2.54
C TYR A 166 -21.43 -12.85 2.31
N HIS A 167 -20.42 -13.68 2.59
CA HIS A 167 -20.53 -15.12 2.40
C HIS A 167 -19.44 -15.91 3.16
N PRO A 168 -19.73 -17.08 3.77
CA PRO A 168 -18.71 -17.89 4.47
C PRO A 168 -17.53 -18.33 3.59
N VAL A 169 -17.76 -18.57 2.30
CA VAL A 169 -16.67 -18.91 1.35
C VAL A 169 -15.72 -17.72 1.15
N LEU A 170 -16.23 -16.48 1.17
CA LEU A 170 -15.41 -15.27 1.07
C LEU A 170 -14.58 -15.07 2.35
N LEU A 171 -15.12 -15.40 3.52
CA LEU A 171 -14.32 -15.44 4.77
C LEU A 171 -13.17 -16.45 4.68
N ALA A 172 -13.42 -17.65 4.17
CA ALA A 172 -12.37 -18.65 3.98
C ALA A 172 -11.30 -18.18 2.99
N PHE A 173 -11.71 -17.55 1.89
CA PHE A 173 -10.81 -16.90 0.93
C PHE A 173 -9.95 -15.82 1.61
N ASP A 174 -10.55 -14.94 2.41
CA ASP A 174 -9.82 -13.88 3.11
C ASP A 174 -8.81 -14.42 4.13
N LEU A 175 -9.18 -15.49 4.85
CA LEU A 175 -8.27 -16.15 5.79
C LEU A 175 -7.09 -16.78 5.05
N ALA A 176 -7.33 -17.42 3.91
CA ALA A 176 -6.29 -17.98 3.05
C ALA A 176 -5.39 -16.87 2.48
N LEU A 177 -5.98 -15.74 2.06
CA LEU A 177 -5.25 -14.56 1.59
C LEU A 177 -4.36 -13.99 2.71
N MET A 178 -4.89 -13.83 3.93
CA MET A 178 -4.12 -13.39 5.10
C MET A 178 -2.94 -14.31 5.41
N LEU A 179 -3.15 -15.63 5.38
CA LEU A 179 -2.07 -16.61 5.57
C LEU A 179 -1.01 -16.49 4.46
N ALA A 180 -1.42 -16.32 3.22
CA ALA A 180 -0.52 -16.11 2.10
C ALA A 180 0.27 -14.80 2.24
N VAL A 181 -0.35 -13.71 2.70
CA VAL A 181 0.32 -12.43 3.02
C VAL A 181 1.37 -12.64 4.09
N VAL A 182 1.03 -13.28 5.20
CA VAL A 182 1.99 -13.60 6.27
C VAL A 182 3.11 -14.47 5.72
N GLY A 183 2.79 -15.44 4.86
CA GLY A 183 3.77 -16.26 4.14
C GLY A 183 4.73 -15.42 3.30
N VAL A 184 4.24 -14.46 2.50
CA VAL A 184 5.09 -13.55 1.73
C VAL A 184 5.99 -12.72 2.65
N ILE A 185 5.45 -12.16 3.73
CA ILE A 185 6.22 -11.34 4.68
C ILE A 185 7.32 -12.17 5.35
N VAL A 186 6.98 -13.34 5.89
CA VAL A 186 7.89 -14.17 6.68
C VAL A 186 8.87 -14.92 5.80
N LEU A 187 8.41 -15.61 4.76
CA LEU A 187 9.24 -16.47 3.92
C LEU A 187 10.14 -15.64 3.00
N ALA A 188 9.60 -14.62 2.34
CA ALA A 188 10.40 -13.78 1.42
C ALA A 188 11.21 -12.71 2.17
N GLY A 189 10.81 -12.34 3.39
CA GLY A 189 11.48 -11.35 4.25
C GLY A 189 12.55 -11.89 5.20
N ARG A 190 12.86 -13.19 5.18
CA ARG A 190 13.89 -13.75 6.07
C ARG A 190 15.21 -13.00 5.91
N GLY A 191 15.75 -12.52 7.03
CA GLY A 191 17.00 -11.75 7.09
C GLY A 191 16.91 -10.32 6.56
N ALA A 192 15.73 -9.77 6.25
CA ALA A 192 15.61 -8.40 5.76
C ALA A 192 16.07 -7.35 6.79
N VAL A 193 15.80 -7.60 8.07
CA VAL A 193 16.25 -6.74 9.19
C VAL A 193 17.77 -6.72 9.28
N ASP A 194 18.40 -7.89 9.23
CA ASP A 194 19.86 -8.00 9.34
C ASP A 194 20.56 -7.32 8.15
N SER A 195 20.03 -7.45 6.92
CA SER A 195 20.61 -6.71 5.78
C SER A 195 20.37 -5.21 5.85
N SER A 196 19.23 -4.76 6.38
CA SER A 196 19.00 -3.31 6.60
C SER A 196 20.01 -2.75 7.58
N LEU A 197 20.26 -3.45 8.69
CA LEU A 197 21.28 -3.06 9.67
C LEU A 197 22.69 -3.06 9.07
N ALA A 198 23.02 -4.09 8.28
CA ALA A 198 24.31 -4.23 7.60
C ALA A 198 24.56 -3.12 6.56
N GLU A 199 23.54 -2.73 5.80
CA GLU A 199 23.59 -1.60 4.86
C GLU A 199 23.79 -0.28 5.62
N SER A 200 22.96 -0.06 6.66
CA SER A 200 23.00 1.16 7.47
C SER A 200 24.37 1.35 8.11
N THR A 201 24.94 0.28 8.68
CA THR A 201 26.27 0.33 9.33
C THR A 201 27.37 0.76 8.36
N ARG A 202 27.38 0.22 7.14
CA ARG A 202 28.37 0.59 6.10
C ARG A 202 28.18 2.00 5.59
N LYS A 203 26.94 2.48 5.49
CA LYS A 203 26.65 3.89 5.17
C LYS A 203 27.30 4.84 6.19
N TYR A 204 27.25 4.51 7.48
CA TYR A 204 27.89 5.30 8.53
C TYR A 204 29.43 5.18 8.49
N ALA A 205 29.98 4.03 8.11
CA ALA A 205 31.42 3.89 7.92
C ALA A 205 31.94 4.81 6.80
N VAL A 206 31.19 4.93 5.69
CA VAL A 206 31.50 5.90 4.63
C VAL A 206 31.41 7.34 5.15
N ALA A 207 30.38 7.68 5.92
CA ALA A 207 30.24 9.02 6.49
C ALA A 207 31.39 9.37 7.46
N ALA A 208 31.74 8.46 8.37
CA ALA A 208 32.87 8.63 9.28
C ALA A 208 34.19 8.83 8.52
N TRP A 209 34.41 8.07 7.45
CA TRP A 209 35.58 8.25 6.59
C TRP A 209 35.62 9.64 5.94
N LEU A 210 34.49 10.14 5.44
CA LEU A 210 34.41 11.51 4.90
C LEU A 210 34.73 12.58 5.95
N GLU A 211 34.33 12.37 7.21
CA GLU A 211 34.67 13.28 8.30
C GLU A 211 36.16 13.26 8.64
N GLU A 212 36.79 12.08 8.63
CA GLU A 212 38.23 11.96 8.84
C GLU A 212 39.02 12.65 7.73
N VAL A 213 38.62 12.45 6.47
CA VAL A 213 39.24 13.12 5.32
C VAL A 213 39.08 14.64 5.40
N ALA A 214 37.90 15.13 5.80
CA ALA A 214 37.65 16.55 5.96
C ALA A 214 38.33 17.17 7.20
N GLY A 215 38.52 16.38 8.27
CA GLY A 215 39.03 16.85 9.56
C GLY A 215 40.55 16.91 9.67
N VAL A 216 41.29 16.25 8.77
CA VAL A 216 42.75 16.11 8.88
C VAL A 216 43.44 16.65 7.62
N GLN A 217 44.26 17.70 7.76
CA GLN A 217 45.03 18.29 6.64
C GLN A 217 46.03 17.31 5.98
N ARG A 218 46.36 16.19 6.64
CA ARG A 218 47.29 15.15 6.19
C ARG A 218 46.87 14.44 4.89
N PHE A 219 45.60 14.56 4.50
CA PHE A 219 45.11 14.08 3.20
C PHE A 219 45.34 15.07 2.06
N GLY A 220 45.98 16.22 2.32
CA GLY A 220 46.26 17.27 1.34
C GLY A 220 47.36 16.92 0.33
N ASP A 221 48.29 16.02 0.65
CA ASP A 221 49.41 15.65 -0.23
C ASP A 221 49.04 14.51 -1.21
N ALA A 222 49.80 14.33 -2.29
CA ALA A 222 49.50 13.35 -3.33
C ALA A 222 49.41 11.90 -2.80
N ALA A 223 50.25 11.53 -1.83
CA ALA A 223 50.18 10.22 -1.17
C ALA A 223 48.95 10.11 -0.24
N GLY A 224 48.62 11.19 0.49
CA GLY A 224 47.44 11.25 1.36
C GLY A 224 46.14 11.14 0.55
N ARG A 225 46.04 11.83 -0.59
CA ARG A 225 44.89 11.73 -1.49
C ARG A 225 44.69 10.31 -2.03
N ARG A 226 45.76 9.63 -2.45
CA ARG A 226 45.67 8.23 -2.91
C ARG A 226 45.15 7.29 -1.84
N VAL A 227 45.68 7.38 -0.61
CA VAL A 227 45.18 6.58 0.51
C VAL A 227 43.71 6.88 0.79
N ALA A 228 43.31 8.15 0.67
CA ALA A 228 41.93 8.54 0.90
C ALA A 228 40.96 8.02 -0.16
N ASP A 229 41.39 8.04 -1.41
CA ASP A 229 40.65 7.48 -2.54
C ASP A 229 40.54 5.95 -2.42
N GLU A 230 41.64 5.25 -2.17
CA GLU A 230 41.67 3.79 -2.03
C GLU A 230 40.79 3.30 -0.88
N ARG A 231 40.89 3.94 0.29
CA ARG A 231 40.06 3.59 1.45
C ARG A 231 38.60 3.95 1.22
N GLY A 232 38.33 5.11 0.61
CA GLY A 232 36.98 5.54 0.25
C GLY A 232 36.33 4.56 -0.72
N GLU A 233 37.06 4.14 -1.75
CA GLU A 233 36.58 3.18 -2.74
C GLU A 233 36.23 1.83 -2.12
N LEU A 234 37.07 1.32 -1.20
CA LEU A 234 36.79 0.09 -0.46
C LEU A 234 35.46 0.19 0.31
N LEU A 235 35.28 1.25 1.10
CA LEU A 235 34.07 1.45 1.92
C LEU A 235 32.80 1.62 1.06
N ILE A 236 32.92 2.31 -0.08
CA ILE A 236 31.84 2.47 -1.04
C ILE A 236 31.47 1.12 -1.67
N ARG A 237 32.45 0.31 -2.06
CA ARG A 237 32.22 -1.05 -2.60
C ARG A 237 31.52 -1.95 -1.57
N GLU A 238 31.95 -1.92 -0.31
CA GLU A 238 31.29 -2.66 0.77
C GLU A 238 29.82 -2.23 0.96
N TRP A 239 29.56 -0.92 0.94
CA TRP A 239 28.18 -0.40 1.03
C TRP A 239 27.33 -0.82 -0.18
N LEU A 240 27.87 -0.74 -1.40
CA LEU A 240 27.18 -1.18 -2.62
C LEU A 240 26.80 -2.66 -2.55
N GLN A 241 27.70 -3.51 -2.07
CA GLN A 241 27.42 -4.94 -1.89
C GLN A 241 26.27 -5.15 -0.90
N ALA A 242 26.34 -4.53 0.29
CA ALA A 242 25.29 -4.65 1.30
C ALA A 242 23.93 -4.11 0.82
N ARG A 243 23.93 -2.99 0.07
CA ARG A 243 22.72 -2.43 -0.54
C ARG A 243 22.11 -3.38 -1.57
N SER A 244 22.94 -4.00 -2.41
CA SER A 244 22.49 -4.95 -3.43
C SER A 244 21.86 -6.21 -2.82
N GLU A 245 22.44 -6.71 -1.72
CA GLU A 245 21.92 -7.86 -0.97
C GLU A 245 20.60 -7.53 -0.26
N HIS A 246 20.50 -6.34 0.34
CA HIS A 246 19.27 -5.86 0.95
C HIS A 246 18.17 -5.69 -0.10
N PHE A 247 18.47 -5.02 -1.22
CA PHE A 247 17.51 -4.81 -2.31
C PHE A 247 16.99 -6.13 -2.90
N ARG A 248 17.84 -7.16 -3.06
CA ARG A 248 17.39 -8.48 -3.55
C ARG A 248 16.36 -9.14 -2.63
N ARG A 249 16.43 -8.90 -1.32
CA ARG A 249 15.43 -9.38 -0.34
C ARG A 249 14.13 -8.59 -0.47
N LEU A 250 14.21 -7.26 -0.55
CA LEU A 250 13.05 -6.40 -0.78
C LEU A 250 12.34 -6.70 -2.10
N LEU A 251 13.08 -6.91 -3.18
CA LEU A 251 12.54 -7.22 -4.50
C LEU A 251 11.73 -8.53 -4.47
N ARG A 252 12.22 -9.55 -3.76
CA ARG A 252 11.50 -10.83 -3.60
C ARG A 252 10.18 -10.65 -2.85
N GLN A 253 10.16 -9.83 -1.80
CA GLN A 253 8.93 -9.51 -1.08
C GLN A 253 7.95 -8.73 -1.95
N HIS A 254 8.44 -7.74 -2.71
CA HIS A 254 7.60 -6.95 -3.60
C HIS A 254 6.99 -7.80 -4.71
N LEU A 255 7.80 -8.65 -5.36
CA LEU A 255 7.33 -9.59 -6.37
C LEU A 255 6.29 -10.56 -5.78
N GLY A 256 6.55 -11.13 -4.60
CA GLY A 256 5.60 -11.99 -3.90
C GLY A 256 4.27 -11.30 -3.60
N GLY A 257 4.30 -10.02 -3.19
CA GLY A 257 3.09 -9.23 -2.94
C GLY A 257 2.26 -8.97 -4.21
N VAL A 258 2.92 -8.57 -5.31
CA VAL A 258 2.24 -8.33 -6.60
C VAL A 258 1.67 -9.62 -7.19
N SER A 259 2.42 -10.73 -7.12
CA SER A 259 1.92 -12.04 -7.56
C SER A 259 0.69 -12.47 -6.75
N LEU A 260 0.71 -12.30 -5.43
CA LEU A 260 -0.43 -12.61 -4.57
C LEU A 260 -1.64 -11.75 -4.90
N GLN A 261 -1.45 -10.46 -5.20
CA GLN A 261 -2.52 -9.56 -5.62
C GLN A 261 -3.22 -10.07 -6.90
N VAL A 262 -2.47 -10.46 -7.93
CA VAL A 262 -3.05 -10.96 -9.20
C VAL A 262 -3.84 -12.25 -8.97
N ILE A 263 -3.30 -13.17 -8.17
CA ILE A 263 -3.97 -14.42 -7.82
C ILE A 263 -5.25 -14.13 -7.04
N ALA A 264 -5.19 -13.26 -6.04
CA ALA A 264 -6.33 -12.91 -5.20
C ALA A 264 -7.47 -12.27 -6.00
N SER A 265 -7.19 -11.25 -6.83
CA SER A 265 -8.22 -10.60 -7.67
C SER A 265 -8.86 -11.59 -8.66
N THR A 266 -8.05 -12.41 -9.34
CA THR A 266 -8.58 -13.40 -10.29
C THR A 266 -9.43 -14.47 -9.59
N ALA A 267 -8.97 -14.97 -8.45
CA ALA A 267 -9.67 -15.98 -7.68
C ALA A 267 -10.98 -15.44 -7.10
N LEU A 268 -10.99 -14.21 -6.58
CA LEU A 268 -12.19 -13.57 -6.07
C LEU A 268 -13.23 -13.39 -7.17
N LEU A 269 -12.85 -12.90 -8.35
CA LEU A 269 -13.77 -12.74 -9.46
C LEU A 269 -14.37 -14.08 -9.90
N GLY A 270 -13.54 -15.14 -9.95
CA GLY A 270 -14.00 -16.49 -10.27
C GLY A 270 -14.95 -17.08 -9.22
N ILE A 271 -14.57 -17.05 -7.94
CA ILE A 271 -15.37 -17.55 -6.82
C ILE A 271 -16.65 -16.73 -6.67
N GLY A 272 -16.52 -15.40 -6.65
CA GLY A 272 -17.62 -14.47 -6.51
C GLY A 272 -18.59 -14.51 -7.69
N GLY A 273 -18.09 -14.61 -8.92
CA GLY A 273 -18.92 -14.81 -10.11
C GLY A 273 -19.72 -16.11 -10.04
N TRP A 274 -19.10 -17.21 -9.59
CA TRP A 274 -19.79 -18.47 -9.35
C TRP A 274 -20.88 -18.37 -8.26
N LEU A 275 -20.63 -17.63 -7.18
CA LEU A 275 -21.63 -17.37 -6.13
C LEU A 275 -22.82 -16.55 -6.64
N VAL A 276 -22.57 -15.58 -7.53
CA VAL A 276 -23.64 -14.80 -8.18
C VAL A 276 -24.49 -15.69 -9.10
N ILE A 277 -23.86 -16.57 -9.89
CA ILE A 277 -24.59 -17.53 -10.75
C ILE A 277 -25.50 -18.44 -9.91
N ARG A 278 -25.05 -18.85 -8.73
CA ARG A 278 -25.85 -19.65 -7.78
C ARG A 278 -26.86 -18.85 -6.98
N ARG A 279 -27.03 -17.55 -7.26
CA ARG A 279 -27.93 -16.63 -6.55
C ARG A 279 -27.64 -16.53 -5.04
N GLN A 280 -26.41 -16.83 -4.61
CA GLN A 280 -25.97 -16.70 -3.21
C GLN A 280 -25.42 -15.31 -2.91
N LEU A 281 -25.07 -14.56 -3.96
CA LEU A 281 -24.52 -13.22 -3.88
C LEU A 281 -25.19 -12.33 -4.96
N THR A 282 -25.40 -11.06 -4.65
CA THR A 282 -25.91 -10.07 -5.63
C THR A 282 -24.78 -9.57 -6.53
N LEU A 283 -25.13 -9.07 -7.73
CA LEU A 283 -24.16 -8.44 -8.63
C LEU A 283 -23.42 -7.28 -7.93
N GLY A 284 -24.14 -6.44 -7.17
CA GLY A 284 -23.54 -5.34 -6.43
C GLY A 284 -22.57 -5.80 -5.33
N GLN A 285 -22.90 -6.88 -4.61
CA GLN A 285 -21.99 -7.45 -3.59
C GLN A 285 -20.69 -7.99 -4.21
N LEU A 286 -20.75 -8.56 -5.43
CA LEU A 286 -19.56 -8.99 -6.14
C LEU A 286 -18.64 -7.81 -6.45
N VAL A 287 -19.21 -6.74 -6.99
CA VAL A 287 -18.47 -5.51 -7.31
C VAL A 287 -17.88 -4.88 -6.04
N ALA A 288 -18.64 -4.84 -4.93
CA ALA A 288 -18.12 -4.34 -3.66
C ALA A 288 -16.97 -5.21 -3.12
N ALA A 289 -17.11 -6.53 -3.14
CA ALA A 289 -16.06 -7.45 -2.72
C ALA A 289 -14.78 -7.25 -3.56
N GLU A 290 -14.92 -7.12 -4.88
CA GLU A 290 -13.81 -6.85 -5.80
C GLU A 290 -13.09 -5.54 -5.48
N LEU A 291 -13.84 -4.46 -5.21
CA LEU A 291 -13.27 -3.18 -4.83
C LEU A 291 -12.49 -3.26 -3.51
N VAL A 292 -13.02 -3.98 -2.52
CA VAL A 292 -12.36 -4.17 -1.23
C VAL A 292 -11.05 -4.94 -1.39
N VAL A 293 -11.08 -6.08 -2.08
CA VAL A 293 -9.89 -6.93 -2.25
C VAL A 293 -8.86 -6.27 -3.15
N THR A 294 -9.27 -5.56 -4.19
CA THR A 294 -8.35 -4.73 -5.00
C THR A 294 -7.66 -3.68 -4.15
N ALA A 295 -8.41 -3.01 -3.26
CA ALA A 295 -7.86 -2.00 -2.37
C ALA A 295 -6.91 -2.61 -1.32
N ILE A 296 -7.23 -3.79 -0.77
CA ILE A 296 -6.35 -4.57 0.11
C ILE A 296 -5.08 -4.98 -0.64
N GLY A 297 -5.19 -5.50 -1.86
CA GLY A 297 -4.08 -5.90 -2.72
C GLY A 297 -3.13 -4.73 -3.01
N ALA A 298 -3.66 -3.55 -3.34
CA ALA A 298 -2.86 -2.34 -3.49
C ALA A 298 -2.14 -1.95 -2.18
N GLY A 299 -2.79 -2.19 -1.04
CA GLY A 299 -2.21 -2.03 0.29
C GLY A 299 -1.06 -3.00 0.56
N LEU A 300 -1.18 -4.26 0.15
CA LEU A 300 -0.13 -5.26 0.23
C LEU A 300 1.10 -4.87 -0.61
N GLY A 301 0.90 -4.28 -1.79
CA GLY A 301 1.99 -3.72 -2.59
C GLY A 301 2.79 -2.64 -1.85
N LYS A 302 2.14 -1.87 -0.97
CA LYS A 302 2.78 -0.84 -0.13
C LYS A 302 3.33 -1.38 1.19
N LEU A 303 2.98 -2.60 1.57
CA LEU A 303 3.36 -3.21 2.86
C LEU A 303 4.89 -3.31 3.00
N GLY A 304 5.63 -3.57 1.91
CA GLY A 304 7.08 -3.56 1.91
C GLY A 304 7.69 -2.24 2.39
N LYS A 305 7.17 -1.10 1.91
CA LYS A 305 7.62 0.24 2.34
C LYS A 305 7.25 0.54 3.78
N GLN A 306 6.11 0.01 4.26
CA GLN A 306 5.71 0.15 5.66
C GLN A 306 6.58 -0.68 6.59
N LEU A 307 6.98 -1.89 6.16
CA LEU A 307 7.96 -2.70 6.90
C LEU A 307 9.33 -2.02 6.92
N GLU A 308 9.80 -1.47 5.80
CA GLU A 308 11.03 -0.64 5.75
C GLU A 308 10.95 0.51 6.75
N SER A 309 9.84 1.27 6.76
CA SER A 309 9.61 2.33 7.74
C SER A 309 9.61 1.79 9.18
N PHE A 310 9.03 0.62 9.44
CA PHE A 310 9.08 -0.01 10.77
C PHE A 310 10.51 -0.37 11.20
N TYR A 311 11.30 -0.95 10.30
CA TYR A 311 12.70 -1.29 10.54
C TYR A 311 13.57 -0.04 10.74
N ASP A 312 13.33 1.01 9.98
CA ASP A 312 14.00 2.29 10.11
C ASP A 312 13.65 2.97 11.44
N ALA A 313 12.38 2.99 11.84
CA ALA A 313 11.95 3.57 13.11
C ALA A 313 12.57 2.84 14.31
N THR A 314 12.59 1.49 14.28
CA THR A 314 13.20 0.69 15.36
C THR A 314 14.72 0.86 15.40
N THR A 315 15.39 0.89 14.25
CA THR A 315 16.83 1.12 14.14
C THR A 315 17.22 2.52 14.61
N ALA A 316 16.47 3.55 14.21
CA ALA A 316 16.69 4.93 14.62
C ALA A 316 16.48 5.08 16.14
N ALA A 317 15.41 4.48 16.69
CA ALA A 317 15.16 4.50 18.13
C ALA A 317 16.30 3.84 18.92
N GLU A 318 16.84 2.72 18.45
CA GLU A 318 17.98 2.05 19.07
C GLU A 318 19.25 2.91 19.04
N LYS A 319 19.57 3.50 17.89
CA LYS A 319 20.74 4.37 17.72
C LYS A 319 20.68 5.65 18.55
N LEU A 320 19.52 6.32 18.60
CA LEU A 320 19.30 7.47 19.47
C LEU A 320 19.49 7.08 20.94
N GLY A 321 18.97 5.90 21.28
CA GLY A 321 19.11 5.32 22.60
C GLY A 321 20.56 5.10 23.05
N LYS A 322 21.45 4.67 22.15
CA LYS A 322 22.89 4.52 22.46
C LYS A 322 23.57 5.80 22.96
N VAL A 323 23.10 6.98 22.54
CA VAL A 323 23.61 8.27 23.03
C VAL A 323 22.94 8.66 24.36
N VAL A 324 21.66 8.35 24.49
CA VAL A 324 20.86 8.61 25.70
C VAL A 324 21.32 7.76 26.89
N ASP A 325 21.89 6.58 26.63
CA ASP A 325 22.39 5.64 27.63
C ASP A 325 23.83 5.91 28.08
N LEU A 326 24.53 6.90 27.49
CA LEU A 326 25.91 7.22 27.87
C LEU A 326 26.01 7.77 29.30
N GLU A 327 27.09 7.40 29.99
CA GLU A 327 27.40 7.90 31.32
C GLU A 327 27.67 9.41 31.28
N LEU A 328 26.94 10.14 32.11
CA LEU A 328 27.10 11.58 32.29
C LEU A 328 28.04 11.84 33.47
N VAL A 329 28.70 13.00 33.46
CA VAL A 329 29.41 13.53 34.62
C VAL A 329 28.41 13.56 35.79
N ASP A 330 28.78 12.91 36.89
CA ASP A 330 28.05 13.00 38.14
C ASP A 330 28.27 14.42 38.66
N ASP A 331 27.31 15.32 38.40
CA ASP A 331 27.21 16.57 39.14
C ASP A 331 26.93 16.14 40.59
N GLY A 332 27.97 16.10 41.44
CA GLY A 332 27.87 15.67 42.83
C GLY A 332 26.56 16.15 43.45
N GLY A 333 25.64 15.22 43.70
CA GLY A 333 24.24 15.47 44.03
C GLY A 333 24.00 16.07 45.41
N LYS A 334 24.89 16.93 45.89
CA LYS A 334 24.76 17.64 47.17
C LYS A 334 24.63 19.15 47.01
N ASP A 335 25.18 19.75 45.96
CA ASP A 335 25.19 21.22 45.85
C ASP A 335 24.04 21.78 44.98
N GLY A 336 23.64 21.07 43.92
CA GLY A 336 22.56 21.51 43.03
C GLY A 336 21.16 21.45 43.64
N ASP A 337 20.88 20.44 44.48
CA ASP A 337 19.60 20.31 45.19
C ASP A 337 19.55 21.23 46.42
N ALA A 338 20.69 21.49 47.07
CA ALA A 338 20.80 22.44 48.18
C ALA A 338 20.69 23.89 47.71
N GLU A 339 21.29 24.24 46.56
CA GLU A 339 21.17 25.58 45.96
C GLU A 339 19.74 25.83 45.42
N MET A 340 19.09 24.81 44.86
CA MET A 340 17.70 24.89 44.42
C MET A 340 16.72 24.97 45.61
N ALA A 341 16.99 24.28 46.72
CA ALA A 341 16.23 24.39 47.97
C ALA A 341 16.48 25.72 48.70
N ALA A 342 17.71 26.27 48.66
CA ALA A 342 18.04 27.57 49.25
C ALA A 342 17.40 28.74 48.46
N ARG A 343 17.38 28.65 47.13
CA ARG A 343 16.68 29.64 46.27
C ARG A 343 15.16 29.59 46.43
N ALA A 344 14.58 28.41 46.60
CA ALA A 344 13.15 28.26 46.90
C ALA A 344 12.75 28.82 48.28
N ARG A 345 13.67 28.78 49.27
CA ARG A 345 13.47 29.41 50.60
C ARG A 345 13.61 30.94 50.58
N MET A 346 14.31 31.50 49.61
CA MET A 346 14.49 32.95 49.46
C MET A 346 13.36 33.64 48.67
N GLY A 347 12.27 32.94 48.34
CA GLY A 347 11.14 33.53 47.60
C GLY A 347 11.48 34.00 46.20
N VAL A 348 12.69 33.72 45.72
CA VAL A 348 13.10 33.94 44.34
C VAL A 348 12.50 32.77 43.56
N GLU A 349 11.31 32.99 42.99
CA GLU A 349 10.77 32.09 41.97
C GLU A 349 11.91 31.79 40.99
N ALA A 350 12.28 30.50 40.90
CA ALA A 350 13.31 30.07 39.99
C ALA A 350 12.99 30.70 38.62
N PRO A 351 13.91 31.45 37.98
CA PRO A 351 13.64 31.94 36.64
C PRO A 351 13.30 30.70 35.85
N THR A 352 12.08 30.64 35.34
CA THR A 352 11.49 29.54 34.60
C THR A 352 12.43 29.23 33.46
N ALA A 353 13.44 28.37 33.72
CA ALA A 353 14.67 28.36 32.97
C ALA A 353 14.34 27.92 31.56
N LEU A 354 14.22 28.93 30.71
CA LEU A 354 13.98 28.92 29.28
C LEU A 354 13.24 27.66 28.77
N ARG A 355 11.90 27.73 28.72
CA ARG A 355 11.08 26.91 27.82
C ARG A 355 10.58 27.65 26.54
N PRO A 356 11.38 28.49 25.82
CA PRO A 356 10.93 29.07 24.55
C PRO A 356 10.54 28.03 23.49
N SER A 357 11.06 26.80 23.53
CA SER A 357 10.79 25.78 22.50
C SER A 357 9.46 25.03 22.67
N MET A 358 8.66 25.34 23.69
CA MET A 358 7.29 24.80 23.87
C MET A 358 6.17 25.79 23.51
N ILE A 359 6.53 27.04 23.22
CA ILE A 359 5.63 28.05 22.65
C ILE A 359 6.00 28.06 21.16
N GLU A 360 5.53 27.13 20.33
CA GLU A 360 4.33 27.36 19.54
C GLU A 360 4.00 26.08 18.74
N SER A 361 3.39 25.09 19.39
CA SER A 361 2.68 24.01 18.69
C SER A 361 1.17 24.14 18.85
N ARG A 362 0.67 25.38 19.05
CA ARG A 362 -0.77 25.62 19.04
C ARG A 362 -1.33 25.21 17.70
N THR A 363 -2.46 24.53 17.76
CA THR A 363 -3.29 24.26 16.59
C THR A 363 -3.44 25.54 15.79
N PRO A 364 -3.19 25.56 14.45
CA PRO A 364 -3.70 26.66 13.66
C PRO A 364 -5.20 26.67 13.92
N ARG A 365 -5.72 27.73 14.54
CA ARG A 365 -7.16 27.86 14.85
C ARG A 365 -7.99 27.66 13.58
N ALA A 366 -7.42 28.02 12.43
CA ALA A 366 -7.92 27.73 11.09
C ALA A 366 -8.18 26.24 10.82
N ALA A 367 -7.30 25.32 11.23
CA ALA A 367 -7.51 23.88 11.00
C ALA A 367 -8.67 23.32 11.83
N VAL A 368 -8.84 23.82 13.06
CA VAL A 368 -9.96 23.43 13.94
C VAL A 368 -11.26 24.09 13.50
N LEU A 369 -11.21 25.34 13.04
CA LEU A 369 -12.36 26.06 12.50
C LEU A 369 -12.85 25.43 11.20
N LEU A 370 -11.94 25.13 10.26
CA LEU A 370 -12.26 24.45 9.00
C LEU A 370 -12.86 23.06 9.26
N ALA A 371 -12.29 22.29 10.19
CA ALA A 371 -12.84 21.00 10.58
C ALA A 371 -14.23 21.11 11.21
N ARG A 372 -14.46 22.11 12.07
CA ARG A 372 -15.79 22.38 12.66
C ARG A 372 -16.80 22.81 11.61
N MET A 373 -16.40 23.65 10.65
CA MET A 373 -17.27 24.09 9.54
C MET A 373 -17.61 22.93 8.60
N LEU A 374 -16.65 22.05 8.28
CA LEU A 374 -16.89 20.87 7.44
C LEU A 374 -17.72 19.80 8.16
N MET A 375 -17.48 19.58 9.46
CA MET A 375 -18.34 18.73 10.29
C MET A 375 -19.77 19.27 10.38
N ALA A 376 -19.93 20.57 10.62
CA ALA A 376 -21.24 21.21 10.67
C ALA A 376 -21.95 21.15 9.31
N GLY A 377 -21.24 21.44 8.22
CA GLY A 377 -21.76 21.30 6.86
C GLY A 377 -22.21 19.88 6.56
N MET A 378 -21.46 18.87 6.99
CA MET A 378 -21.86 17.48 6.77
C MET A 378 -23.05 17.04 7.63
N VAL A 379 -23.13 17.46 8.89
CA VAL A 379 -24.31 17.21 9.73
C VAL A 379 -25.55 17.85 9.11
N VAL A 380 -25.42 19.08 8.59
CA VAL A 380 -26.52 19.77 7.89
C VAL A 380 -26.93 18.99 6.64
N VAL A 381 -25.99 18.55 5.80
CA VAL A 381 -26.36 17.84 4.57
C VAL A 381 -26.91 16.44 4.86
N ALA A 382 -26.34 15.71 5.83
CA ALA A 382 -26.87 14.42 6.28
C ALA A 382 -28.29 14.56 6.86
N LEU A 383 -28.56 15.60 7.64
CA LEU A 383 -29.91 15.93 8.10
C LEU A 383 -30.83 16.22 6.93
N THR A 384 -30.41 17.07 5.96
CA THR A 384 -31.25 17.35 4.79
C THR A 384 -31.57 16.12 3.96
N LEU A 385 -30.66 15.13 3.89
CA LEU A 385 -30.89 13.87 3.18
C LEU A 385 -31.75 12.88 3.98
N ALA A 386 -31.66 12.90 5.31
CA ALA A 386 -32.53 12.10 6.18
C ALA A 386 -33.99 12.59 6.15
N PHE A 387 -34.19 13.90 5.97
CA PHE A 387 -35.51 14.52 5.78
C PHE A 387 -35.92 14.62 4.30
N ALA A 388 -35.03 14.28 3.36
CA ALA A 388 -35.39 14.16 1.96
C ALA A 388 -36.32 12.94 1.81
N PRO A 389 -37.48 13.08 1.16
CA PRO A 389 -38.45 11.99 1.06
C PRO A 389 -37.86 10.85 0.22
N TRP A 390 -37.34 9.83 0.89
CA TRP A 390 -36.76 8.63 0.27
C TRP A 390 -37.82 7.65 -0.26
N GLN A 391 -39.11 7.92 0.01
CA GLN A 391 -40.23 7.25 -0.65
C GLN A 391 -40.62 8.00 -1.92
N GLN A 392 -40.35 7.40 -3.08
CA GLN A 392 -41.08 7.74 -4.30
C GLN A 392 -42.38 6.95 -4.33
N SER A 393 -43.47 7.58 -3.90
CA SER A 393 -44.79 7.22 -4.42
C SER A 393 -44.87 7.67 -5.87
N VAL A 394 -44.76 6.73 -6.81
CA VAL A 394 -45.22 6.97 -8.17
C VAL A 394 -46.74 6.99 -8.11
N ALA A 395 -47.35 8.15 -8.33
CA ALA A 395 -48.80 8.25 -8.49
C ALA A 395 -49.19 7.57 -9.81
N GLY A 396 -49.55 6.29 -9.71
CA GLY A 396 -50.13 5.53 -10.82
C GLY A 396 -51.64 5.50 -10.69
N THR A 397 -52.37 6.04 -11.67
CA THR A 397 -53.80 5.80 -11.80
C THR A 397 -54.03 4.41 -12.39
N GLY A 398 -54.44 3.45 -11.57
CA GLY A 398 -54.86 2.12 -12.01
C GLY A 398 -56.37 1.93 -11.86
N ARG A 399 -57.04 1.41 -12.89
CA ARG A 399 -58.43 0.96 -12.80
C ARG A 399 -58.43 -0.54 -12.52
N VAL A 400 -59.16 -0.97 -11.48
CA VAL A 400 -59.39 -2.40 -11.22
C VAL A 400 -60.21 -2.96 -12.38
N ILE A 401 -59.60 -3.82 -13.18
CA ILE A 401 -60.17 -4.34 -14.44
C ILE A 401 -60.82 -5.72 -14.31
N ALA A 402 -60.76 -6.37 -13.14
CA ALA A 402 -61.45 -7.65 -12.93
C ALA A 402 -61.85 -7.83 -11.46
N TYR A 403 -63.16 -8.00 -11.20
CA TYR A 403 -63.70 -8.28 -9.87
C TYR A 403 -63.87 -9.79 -9.60
N ALA A 404 -63.75 -10.64 -10.63
CA ALA A 404 -63.80 -12.09 -10.50
C ALA A 404 -62.64 -12.79 -11.27
N PRO A 405 -62.07 -13.90 -10.75
CA PRO A 405 -60.96 -14.64 -11.40
C PRO A 405 -61.27 -15.15 -12.83
N LEU A 406 -62.56 -15.25 -13.18
CA LEU A 406 -63.07 -15.73 -14.48
C LEU A 406 -63.12 -14.64 -15.57
N GLU A 407 -62.92 -13.37 -15.23
CA GLU A 407 -62.83 -12.25 -16.21
C GLU A 407 -61.42 -12.06 -16.78
N ARG A 408 -60.46 -12.92 -16.38
CA ARG A 408 -59.12 -12.93 -16.98
C ARG A 408 -59.17 -13.56 -18.36
N GLN A 409 -58.60 -12.86 -19.36
CA GLN A 409 -58.32 -13.44 -20.68
C GLN A 409 -57.56 -14.77 -20.49
N GLN A 410 -58.17 -15.88 -20.91
CA GLN A 410 -57.48 -17.17 -20.95
C GLN A 410 -56.81 -17.34 -22.30
N LEU A 411 -55.53 -17.73 -22.29
CA LEU A 411 -54.81 -18.12 -23.49
C LEU A 411 -55.41 -19.45 -23.98
N LEU A 412 -56.03 -19.44 -25.17
CA LEU A 412 -56.17 -20.65 -25.95
C LEU A 412 -54.77 -21.00 -26.48
N GLU A 413 -54.13 -22.01 -25.90
CA GLU A 413 -52.88 -22.54 -26.41
C GLU A 413 -53.16 -23.34 -27.69
N ALA A 414 -52.91 -22.73 -28.84
CA ALA A 414 -52.88 -23.43 -30.11
C ALA A 414 -51.63 -24.35 -30.13
N PRO A 415 -51.72 -25.61 -30.61
CA PRO A 415 -50.58 -26.52 -30.67
C PRO A 415 -49.41 -26.04 -31.56
N ILE A 416 -49.62 -25.00 -32.38
CA ILE A 416 -48.64 -24.47 -33.33
C ILE A 416 -48.79 -22.94 -33.35
N GLU A 417 -47.68 -22.20 -33.18
CA GLU A 417 -47.67 -20.73 -33.16
C GLU A 417 -47.96 -20.14 -34.55
N GLY A 418 -48.90 -19.20 -34.65
CA GLY A 418 -49.26 -18.54 -35.91
C GLY A 418 -50.01 -17.22 -35.67
N ARG A 419 -50.00 -16.32 -36.65
CA ARG A 419 -50.74 -15.04 -36.61
C ARG A 419 -52.15 -15.26 -37.12
N ILE A 420 -53.15 -14.88 -36.33
CA ILE A 420 -54.55 -14.93 -36.76
C ILE A 420 -54.77 -13.86 -37.84
N VAL A 421 -55.03 -14.30 -39.07
CA VAL A 421 -55.28 -13.43 -40.22
C VAL A 421 -56.74 -12.99 -40.26
N ARG A 422 -57.65 -13.90 -39.89
CA ARG A 422 -59.09 -13.63 -39.94
C ARG A 422 -59.86 -14.42 -38.88
N TRP A 423 -60.83 -13.77 -38.26
CA TRP A 423 -61.81 -14.41 -37.38
C TRP A 423 -63.08 -14.74 -38.18
N HIS A 424 -63.58 -15.96 -38.05
CA HIS A 424 -64.80 -16.42 -38.74
C HIS A 424 -66.05 -16.36 -37.86
N VAL A 425 -65.88 -16.22 -36.54
CA VAL A 425 -66.97 -16.19 -35.57
C VAL A 425 -66.77 -15.08 -34.53
N GLN A 426 -67.86 -14.62 -33.95
CA GLN A 426 -67.89 -13.55 -32.94
C GLN A 426 -68.36 -14.11 -31.59
N GLU A 427 -68.02 -13.41 -30.51
CA GLU A 427 -68.32 -13.86 -29.16
C GLU A 427 -69.84 -14.03 -28.94
N GLY A 428 -70.25 -15.23 -28.51
CA GLY A 428 -71.66 -15.61 -28.33
C GLY A 428 -72.29 -16.39 -29.50
N SER A 429 -71.58 -16.59 -30.61
CA SER A 429 -72.03 -17.46 -31.71
C SER A 429 -72.02 -18.94 -31.32
N ARG A 430 -73.08 -19.69 -31.62
CA ARG A 430 -73.10 -21.16 -31.47
C ARG A 430 -72.35 -21.80 -32.63
N VAL A 431 -71.24 -22.46 -32.34
CA VAL A 431 -70.44 -23.22 -33.32
C VAL A 431 -70.73 -24.71 -33.23
N SER A 432 -70.80 -25.37 -34.39
CA SER A 432 -70.94 -26.83 -34.47
C SER A 432 -69.58 -27.50 -34.71
N ALA A 433 -69.43 -28.77 -34.34
CA ALA A 433 -68.18 -29.50 -34.52
C ALA A 433 -67.76 -29.52 -36.01
N GLY A 434 -66.58 -28.96 -36.31
CA GLY A 434 -66.03 -28.84 -37.66
C GLY A 434 -66.13 -27.44 -38.30
N GLU A 435 -66.80 -26.49 -37.65
CA GLU A 435 -66.92 -25.11 -38.14
C GLU A 435 -65.62 -24.32 -37.89
N PRO A 436 -65.05 -23.63 -38.90
CA PRO A 436 -63.82 -22.87 -38.75
C PRO A 436 -64.05 -21.63 -37.90
N ILE A 437 -63.22 -21.46 -36.86
CA ILE A 437 -63.31 -20.35 -35.89
C ILE A 437 -62.36 -19.21 -36.25
N ALA A 438 -61.15 -19.54 -36.72
CA ALA A 438 -60.11 -18.58 -37.09
C ALA A 438 -59.19 -19.15 -38.18
N GLU A 439 -58.66 -18.26 -39.03
CA GLU A 439 -57.67 -18.56 -40.07
C GLU A 439 -56.29 -18.09 -39.61
N LEU A 440 -55.30 -19.00 -39.60
CA LEU A 440 -53.93 -18.76 -39.13
C LEU A 440 -52.95 -18.74 -40.31
N SER A 441 -52.01 -17.79 -40.30
CA SER A 441 -50.87 -17.72 -41.21
C SER A 441 -49.56 -17.74 -40.41
N ASP A 442 -48.49 -18.21 -41.04
CA ASP A 442 -47.14 -18.24 -40.44
C ASP A 442 -46.66 -16.81 -40.10
N ASN A 443 -45.85 -16.70 -39.04
CA ASN A 443 -45.66 -15.47 -38.29
C ASN A 443 -44.60 -14.52 -38.88
N ASP A 444 -43.83 -14.95 -39.88
CA ASP A 444 -42.76 -14.13 -40.46
C ASP A 444 -42.66 -14.22 -42.00
N PRO A 445 -43.29 -13.28 -42.74
CA PRO A 445 -43.21 -13.24 -44.20
C PRO A 445 -41.80 -12.94 -44.75
N GLU A 446 -40.84 -12.49 -43.93
CA GLU A 446 -39.47 -12.18 -44.35
C GLU A 446 -38.42 -13.16 -43.79
N ILE A 447 -38.84 -14.34 -43.32
CA ILE A 447 -37.93 -15.34 -42.71
C ILE A 447 -36.71 -15.65 -43.59
N LEU A 448 -36.90 -15.71 -44.91
CA LEU A 448 -35.82 -15.93 -45.88
C LEU A 448 -34.83 -14.76 -45.90
N ALA A 449 -35.31 -13.52 -45.94
CA ALA A 449 -34.47 -12.33 -45.92
C ALA A 449 -33.72 -12.15 -44.60
N ARG A 450 -34.27 -12.62 -43.47
CA ARG A 450 -33.55 -12.67 -42.18
C ARG A 450 -32.47 -13.76 -42.19
N LEU A 451 -32.80 -14.98 -42.62
CA LEU A 451 -31.84 -16.08 -42.71
C LEU A 451 -30.68 -15.76 -43.66
N GLU A 452 -30.94 -15.02 -44.73
CA GLU A 452 -29.93 -14.60 -45.70
C GLU A 452 -28.98 -13.55 -45.10
N ARG A 453 -29.50 -12.60 -44.31
CA ARG A 453 -28.68 -11.67 -43.53
C ARG A 453 -27.87 -12.38 -42.45
N GLU A 454 -28.45 -13.35 -41.77
CA GLU A 454 -27.77 -14.16 -40.75
C GLU A 454 -26.64 -15.00 -41.37
N ARG A 455 -26.89 -15.57 -42.55
CA ARG A 455 -25.87 -16.28 -43.35
C ARG A 455 -24.73 -15.36 -43.78
N GLN A 456 -25.04 -14.16 -44.27
CA GLN A 456 -24.02 -13.19 -44.67
C GLN A 456 -23.16 -12.71 -43.48
N ALA A 457 -23.79 -12.48 -42.32
CA ALA A 457 -23.07 -12.15 -41.09
C ALA A 457 -22.14 -13.31 -40.65
N ALA A 458 -22.62 -14.55 -40.75
CA ALA A 458 -21.82 -15.74 -40.46
C ALA A 458 -20.66 -15.93 -41.45
N GLU A 459 -20.87 -15.66 -42.75
CA GLU A 459 -19.80 -15.70 -43.77
C GLU A 459 -18.73 -14.64 -43.52
N LEU A 460 -19.12 -13.42 -43.15
CA LEU A 460 -18.18 -12.37 -42.77
C LEU A 460 -17.35 -12.77 -41.54
N GLY A 461 -18.00 -13.35 -40.52
CA GLY A 461 -17.31 -13.86 -39.33
C GLY A 461 -16.32 -14.98 -39.66
N LYS A 462 -16.70 -15.92 -40.54
CA LYS A 462 -15.83 -17.00 -41.02
C LYS A 462 -14.61 -16.44 -41.75
N ASN A 463 -14.80 -15.48 -42.64
CA ASN A 463 -13.71 -14.88 -43.41
C ASN A 463 -12.75 -14.08 -42.51
N ALA A 464 -13.29 -13.36 -41.52
CA ALA A 464 -12.47 -12.66 -40.53
C ALA A 464 -11.63 -13.64 -39.67
N ALA A 465 -12.22 -14.77 -39.26
CA ALA A 465 -11.51 -15.82 -38.53
C ALA A 465 -10.40 -16.46 -39.38
N ALA A 466 -10.67 -16.73 -40.66
CA ALA A 466 -9.66 -17.24 -41.59
C ALA A 466 -8.49 -16.25 -41.78
N GLY A 467 -8.78 -14.95 -41.91
CA GLY A 467 -7.76 -13.91 -41.97
C GLY A 467 -6.91 -13.83 -40.69
N ALA A 468 -7.53 -13.98 -39.52
CA ALA A 468 -6.82 -14.00 -38.25
C ALA A 468 -5.86 -15.20 -38.12
N VAL A 469 -6.25 -16.37 -38.65
CA VAL A 469 -5.39 -17.56 -38.71
C VAL A 469 -4.16 -17.31 -39.59
N GLU A 470 -4.32 -16.67 -40.75
CA GLU A 470 -3.18 -16.35 -41.61
C GLU A 470 -2.23 -15.35 -40.95
N VAL A 471 -2.74 -14.29 -40.32
CA VAL A 471 -1.90 -13.35 -39.56
C VAL A 471 -1.13 -14.05 -38.44
N ALA A 472 -1.77 -15.01 -37.74
CA ALA A 472 -1.11 -15.79 -36.71
C ALA A 472 0.02 -16.67 -37.28
N LYS A 473 -0.17 -17.30 -38.45
CA LYS A 473 0.89 -18.07 -39.14
C LYS A 473 2.07 -17.19 -39.53
N THR A 474 1.82 -16.03 -40.14
CA THR A 474 2.91 -15.11 -40.53
C THR A 474 3.69 -14.64 -39.30
N ARG A 475 3.00 -14.46 -38.18
CA ARG A 475 3.64 -14.07 -36.91
C ARG A 475 4.48 -15.19 -36.30
N ILE A 476 4.05 -16.44 -36.44
CA ILE A 476 4.83 -17.62 -36.03
C ILE A 476 6.11 -17.70 -36.88
N GLU A 477 6.02 -17.61 -38.20
CA GLU A 477 7.20 -17.61 -39.09
C GLU A 477 8.17 -16.47 -38.74
N ALA A 478 7.67 -15.26 -38.51
CA ALA A 478 8.51 -14.13 -38.10
C ALA A 478 9.22 -14.37 -36.74
N LEU A 479 8.55 -15.07 -35.81
CA LEU A 479 9.13 -15.43 -34.51
C LEU A 479 10.16 -16.55 -34.62
N GLU A 480 9.97 -17.51 -35.52
CA GLU A 480 10.94 -18.58 -35.80
C GLU A 480 12.24 -17.99 -36.38
N ILE A 481 12.13 -17.11 -37.38
CA ILE A 481 13.27 -16.38 -37.95
C ILE A 481 14.01 -15.58 -36.86
N ALA A 482 13.27 -14.88 -36.00
CA ALA A 482 13.87 -14.14 -34.89
C ALA A 482 14.54 -15.07 -33.85
N GLY A 483 13.98 -16.26 -33.61
CA GLY A 483 14.56 -17.30 -32.77
C GLY A 483 15.88 -17.83 -33.33
N ASP A 484 15.94 -18.10 -34.64
CA ASP A 484 17.14 -18.55 -35.33
C ASP A 484 18.25 -17.50 -35.32
N ALA A 485 17.91 -16.25 -35.58
CA ALA A 485 18.85 -15.14 -35.48
C ALA A 485 19.45 -15.01 -34.06
N LYS A 486 18.63 -15.19 -33.01
CA LYS A 486 19.11 -15.18 -31.62
C LYS A 486 20.01 -16.38 -31.31
N ARG A 487 19.66 -17.58 -31.79
CA ARG A 487 20.50 -18.78 -31.62
C ARG A 487 21.86 -18.62 -32.29
N SER A 488 21.88 -18.10 -33.52
CA SER A 488 23.12 -17.79 -34.24
C SER A 488 23.98 -16.75 -33.51
N SER A 489 23.37 -15.66 -33.03
CA SER A 489 24.06 -14.64 -32.24
C SER A 489 24.63 -15.18 -30.92
N ALA A 490 23.90 -16.07 -30.25
CA ALA A 490 24.39 -16.75 -29.05
C ALA A 490 25.57 -17.68 -29.36
N GLY A 491 25.52 -18.42 -30.48
CA GLY A 491 26.64 -19.23 -30.97
C GLY A 491 27.91 -18.40 -31.19
N LEU A 492 27.80 -17.28 -31.92
CA LEU A 492 28.93 -16.36 -32.14
C LEU A 492 29.53 -15.82 -30.84
N ARG A 493 28.71 -15.56 -29.81
CA ARG A 493 29.22 -15.13 -28.50
C ARG A 493 29.98 -16.23 -27.77
N VAL A 494 29.54 -17.48 -27.89
CA VAL A 494 30.26 -18.64 -27.35
C VAL A 494 31.60 -18.81 -28.06
N ASP A 495 31.63 -18.68 -29.39
CA ASP A 495 32.86 -18.78 -30.17
C ASP A 495 33.84 -17.65 -29.83
N MET A 496 33.35 -16.41 -29.66
CA MET A 496 34.17 -15.30 -29.18
C MET A 496 34.71 -15.53 -27.76
N ALA A 497 33.92 -16.13 -26.88
CA ALA A 497 34.35 -16.45 -25.52
C ALA A 497 35.44 -17.54 -25.53
N ARG A 498 35.29 -18.57 -26.38
CA ARG A 498 36.34 -19.60 -26.59
C ARG A 498 37.62 -18.99 -27.15
N ALA A 499 37.53 -18.15 -28.18
CA ALA A 499 38.70 -17.48 -28.74
C ALA A 499 39.43 -16.59 -27.72
N ARG A 500 38.69 -15.96 -26.79
CA ARG A 500 39.28 -15.20 -25.68
C ARG A 500 39.96 -16.10 -24.65
N LEU A 501 39.38 -17.27 -24.36
CA LEU A 501 39.97 -18.26 -23.46
C LEU A 501 41.29 -18.77 -24.03
N ASP A 502 41.30 -19.24 -25.29
CA ASP A 502 42.50 -19.71 -25.98
C ASP A 502 43.61 -18.63 -26.03
N GLY A 503 43.22 -17.37 -26.25
CA GLY A 503 44.15 -16.24 -26.23
C GLY A 503 44.76 -16.00 -24.85
N ALA A 504 43.97 -16.15 -23.78
CA ALA A 504 44.45 -16.03 -22.41
C ALA A 504 45.38 -17.19 -22.02
N GLU A 505 45.06 -18.42 -22.41
CA GLU A 505 45.92 -19.60 -22.19
C GLU A 505 47.28 -19.43 -22.87
N ARG A 506 47.31 -19.02 -24.15
CA ARG A 506 48.57 -18.73 -24.86
C ARG A 506 49.39 -17.62 -24.22
N ALA A 507 48.74 -16.63 -23.61
CA ALA A 507 49.43 -15.57 -22.90
C ALA A 507 50.09 -16.07 -21.60
N VAL A 508 49.44 -17.01 -20.91
CA VAL A 508 50.02 -17.70 -19.75
C VAL A 508 51.22 -18.53 -20.18
N ASP A 509 51.09 -19.35 -21.23
CA ASP A 509 52.20 -20.16 -21.75
C ASP A 509 53.41 -19.30 -22.15
N ALA A 510 53.17 -18.16 -22.80
CA ALA A 510 54.22 -17.21 -23.17
C ALA A 510 54.89 -16.58 -21.94
N ALA A 511 54.13 -16.26 -20.90
CA ALA A 511 54.65 -15.74 -19.64
C ALA A 511 55.50 -16.78 -18.90
N GLU A 512 55.07 -18.05 -18.86
CA GLU A 512 55.85 -19.15 -18.29
C GLU A 512 57.13 -19.40 -19.07
N ALA A 513 57.09 -19.32 -20.41
CA ALA A 513 58.28 -19.48 -21.24
C ALA A 513 59.28 -18.33 -21.01
N ALA A 514 58.79 -17.09 -20.86
CA ALA A 514 59.59 -15.93 -20.52
C ALA A 514 60.24 -16.07 -19.13
N ASP A 515 59.47 -16.54 -18.13
CA ASP A 515 59.97 -16.80 -16.77
C ASP A 515 61.06 -17.88 -16.77
N ARG A 516 60.84 -19.00 -17.47
CA ARG A 516 61.88 -20.05 -17.65
C ARG A 516 63.15 -19.50 -18.31
N THR A 517 62.99 -18.63 -19.31
CA THR A 517 64.14 -18.00 -19.98
C THR A 517 64.87 -17.04 -19.04
N ALA A 518 64.15 -16.28 -18.23
CA ALA A 518 64.73 -15.39 -17.23
C ALA A 518 65.48 -16.17 -16.13
N ALA A 519 64.91 -17.28 -15.66
CA ALA A 519 65.53 -18.17 -14.69
C ALA A 519 66.84 -18.78 -15.23
N LEU A 520 66.85 -19.27 -16.47
CA LEU A 520 68.06 -19.81 -17.11
C LEU A 520 69.15 -18.75 -17.32
N ASN A 521 68.77 -17.49 -17.54
CA ASN A 521 69.73 -16.38 -17.64
C ASN A 521 70.28 -15.95 -16.27
N LEU A 522 69.57 -16.21 -15.18
CA LEU A 522 70.02 -15.93 -13.81
C LEU A 522 71.04 -16.97 -13.33
N GLU A 523 70.96 -18.20 -13.83
CA GLU A 523 71.89 -19.30 -13.49
C GLU A 523 73.20 -19.28 -14.29
N ARG A 524 73.29 -18.45 -15.34
CA ARG A 524 74.51 -18.19 -16.12
C ARG A 524 75.32 -17.04 -15.52
#